data_AF-A0A1H9SCE6-F1
#
_entry.id   AF-A0A1H9SCE6-F1
#
_cell.length_a   1.000
_cell.length_b   1.000
_cell.length_c   1.000
_cell.angle_alpha   90.00
_cell.angle_beta   90.00
_cell.angle_gamma   90.00
#
_symmetry.space_group_name_H-M   'P 1'
#
loop_
_entity.id
_entity.type
_entity.pdbx_description
1 polymer ?
#
loop_
_entity_poly.entity_id
_entity_poly.type
_entity_poly.pdbx_seq_one_letter_code
_entity_poly.pdbx_strand_id
1 'polypeptide(L)'
;MIPAETTGRGTQVRRPGGKLLPSLGILLVTGGLVLLGWFAYLWFEPAQAPYHYQQIATGSVQDYPELELDAWPELEIRRYDVIVPEAEKPVAQATVAQRDGGAPVLIKWENSSREVLHALDWKSSELSALAAAINRYAEKDALIVAWWDISQQINLLTGHDTLFSSHLNEPLIIPQHWQVDIEAIDAYEQSFWQSKPERRELEQFERFALALTAEPEAGVAQLRELIGPERAAYIIVHVTDLYKLGLMYPEKIGVAYQNFPLTGNIHGMINHMKVQLKEHDFDTYTLQSITDMEIRVYFLSDEQSSKTLLAGMLPFTDKDAPTELEALQLLYQKGGYWLYKIPGGPE
;
A
#
# COMPACT_ATOMS: atom_id res chain seq x y z
N MET A 1 67.69 -59.30 69.66
CA MET A 1 66.90 -58.42 70.54
C MET A 1 65.59 -58.10 69.84
N ILE A 2 64.48 -58.47 70.48
CA ILE A 2 63.09 -57.95 70.31
C ILE A 2 63.11 -56.49 70.85
N PRO A 3 62.32 -55.50 70.38
CA PRO A 3 60.86 -55.50 70.13
C PRO A 3 60.47 -54.70 68.86
N ALA A 4 59.24 -54.38 68.45
CA ALA A 4 57.85 -54.42 68.93
C ALA A 4 56.98 -54.45 67.61
N GLU A 5 55.66 -54.58 67.51
CA GLU A 5 54.56 -54.24 68.39
C GLU A 5 53.25 -54.79 67.77
N THR A 6 52.20 -54.77 68.57
CA THR A 6 50.96 -55.53 68.45
C THR A 6 49.80 -54.65 67.93
N THR A 7 48.81 -55.30 67.31
CA THR A 7 47.35 -54.98 67.30
C THR A 7 46.80 -53.80 66.48
N GLY A 8 45.82 -54.12 65.60
CA GLY A 8 44.45 -53.62 65.82
C GLY A 8 43.69 -52.94 64.66
N ARG A 9 42.63 -53.63 64.20
CA ARG A 9 41.32 -53.12 63.71
C ARG A 9 41.24 -52.16 62.51
N GLY A 10 40.78 -52.74 61.39
CA GLY A 10 39.55 -52.34 60.69
C GLY A 10 39.32 -50.87 60.37
N THR A 11 39.40 -50.51 59.09
CA THR A 11 38.42 -49.61 58.47
C THR A 11 38.46 -49.78 56.95
N GLN A 12 37.35 -50.27 56.42
CA GLN A 12 37.06 -50.33 54.99
C GLN A 12 36.85 -48.88 54.51
N VAL A 13 37.86 -48.27 53.89
CA VAL A 13 37.71 -46.95 53.28
C VAL A 13 36.92 -47.11 51.99
N ARG A 14 35.59 -46.95 52.07
CA ARG A 14 34.75 -46.65 50.91
C ARG A 14 35.20 -45.29 50.35
N ARG A 15 35.93 -45.30 49.23
CA ARG A 15 36.14 -44.09 48.42
C ARG A 15 34.80 -43.66 47.81
N PRO A 16 34.28 -42.45 48.07
CA PRO A 16 33.09 -41.92 47.40
C PRO A 16 33.55 -41.28 46.07
N GLY A 17 33.94 -42.09 45.11
CA GLY A 17 34.36 -41.62 43.79
C GLY A 17 33.53 -42.30 42.71
N GLY A 18 32.49 -41.65 42.21
CA GLY A 18 31.73 -42.25 41.09
C GLY A 18 30.39 -41.64 40.72
N LYS A 19 30.01 -40.45 41.21
CA LYS A 19 28.74 -39.82 40.79
C LYS A 19 28.86 -38.42 40.19
N LEU A 20 29.97 -37.71 40.43
CA LEU A 20 30.16 -36.33 39.93
C LEU A 20 30.44 -36.24 38.43
N LEU A 21 31.15 -37.21 37.85
CA LEU A 21 31.47 -37.25 36.41
C LEU A 21 30.25 -37.57 35.51
N PRO A 22 29.43 -38.61 35.78
CA PRO A 22 28.25 -38.88 34.96
C PRO A 22 27.16 -37.83 35.14
N SER A 23 27.03 -37.20 36.31
CA SER A 23 26.07 -36.10 36.51
C SER A 23 26.47 -34.83 35.75
N LEU A 24 27.76 -34.54 35.60
CA LEU A 24 28.25 -33.40 34.84
C LEU A 24 28.01 -33.59 33.33
N GLY A 25 28.21 -34.80 32.82
CA GLY A 25 27.92 -35.14 31.42
C GLY A 25 26.43 -35.03 31.08
N ILE A 26 25.55 -35.50 31.95
CA ILE A 26 24.09 -35.37 31.77
C ILE A 26 23.65 -33.90 31.82
N LEU A 27 24.22 -33.09 32.73
CA LEU A 27 23.96 -31.65 32.80
C LEU A 27 24.41 -30.91 31.54
N LEU A 28 25.58 -31.25 30.99
CA LEU A 28 26.10 -30.66 29.76
C LEU A 28 25.25 -31.01 28.53
N VAL A 29 24.82 -32.27 28.39
CA VAL A 29 23.94 -32.70 27.30
C VAL A 29 22.56 -32.06 27.42
N THR A 30 22.01 -32.01 28.63
CA THR A 30 20.69 -31.38 28.87
C THR A 30 20.74 -29.88 28.62
N GLY A 31 21.79 -29.19 29.09
CA GLY A 31 22.01 -27.78 28.82
C GLY A 31 22.23 -27.50 27.33
N GLY A 32 22.96 -28.36 26.62
CA GLY A 32 23.15 -28.26 25.17
C GLY A 32 21.85 -28.42 24.39
N LEU A 33 20.99 -29.38 24.77
CA LEU A 33 19.67 -29.56 24.14
C LEU A 33 18.71 -28.41 24.43
N VAL A 34 18.76 -27.83 25.64
CA VAL A 34 17.98 -26.63 25.98
C VAL A 34 18.44 -25.43 25.16
N LEU A 35 19.75 -25.22 25.03
CA LEU A 35 20.29 -24.14 24.18
C LEU A 35 19.98 -24.35 22.70
N LEU A 36 20.00 -25.59 22.20
CA LEU A 36 19.58 -25.90 20.83
C LEU A 36 18.08 -25.70 20.61
N GLY A 37 17.25 -26.09 21.59
CA GLY A 37 15.80 -25.84 21.54
C GLY A 37 15.48 -24.35 21.61
N TRP A 38 16.20 -23.58 22.43
CA TRP A 38 16.11 -22.12 22.51
C TRP A 38 16.60 -21.44 21.22
N PHE A 39 17.72 -21.89 20.67
CA PHE A 39 18.25 -21.39 19.40
C PHE A 39 17.30 -21.71 18.26
N ALA A 40 16.75 -22.92 18.19
CA ALA A 40 15.71 -23.29 17.24
C ALA A 40 14.48 -22.39 17.43
N TYR A 41 14.02 -22.19 18.67
CA TYR A 41 12.90 -21.30 18.96
C TYR A 41 13.14 -19.86 18.46
N LEU A 42 14.29 -19.25 18.78
CA LEU A 42 14.65 -17.92 18.27
C LEU A 42 14.86 -17.89 16.75
N TRP A 43 15.32 -18.99 16.15
CA TRP A 43 15.49 -19.12 14.71
C TRP A 43 14.16 -19.30 13.97
N PHE A 44 13.12 -19.76 14.66
CA PHE A 44 11.77 -19.96 14.14
C PHE A 44 10.78 -18.89 14.63
N GLU A 45 11.19 -17.92 15.45
CA GLU A 45 10.36 -16.75 15.74
C GLU A 45 10.21 -15.96 14.43
N PRO A 46 8.96 -15.71 13.96
CA PRO A 46 8.75 -14.93 12.76
C PRO A 46 9.38 -13.56 12.95
N ALA A 47 10.12 -13.08 11.94
CA ALA A 47 10.52 -11.69 11.90
C ALA A 47 9.28 -10.82 12.09
N GLN A 48 9.38 -9.81 12.95
CA GLN A 48 8.28 -8.88 13.19
C GLN A 48 8.37 -7.75 12.17
N ALA A 49 7.22 -7.26 11.70
CA ALA A 49 7.20 -6.07 10.88
C ALA A 49 7.86 -4.90 11.64
N PRO A 50 8.60 -4.01 10.94
CA PRO A 50 9.33 -2.91 11.56
C PRO A 50 8.41 -1.78 12.09
N TYR A 51 7.09 -1.92 11.93
CA TYR A 51 6.08 -1.01 12.44
C TYR A 51 4.84 -1.79 12.92
N HIS A 52 3.95 -1.08 13.62
CA HIS A 52 2.61 -1.57 13.91
C HIS A 52 1.58 -0.43 13.89
N TYR A 53 0.34 -0.79 13.59
CA TYR A 53 -0.83 0.06 13.73
C TYR A 53 -1.29 0.08 15.19
N GLN A 54 -1.27 1.25 15.80
CA GLN A 54 -1.85 1.49 17.11
C GLN A 54 -3.18 2.22 16.96
N GLN A 55 -4.29 1.57 17.32
CA GLN A 55 -5.59 2.22 17.27
C GLN A 55 -5.66 3.35 18.30
N ILE A 56 -5.97 4.55 17.82
CA ILE A 56 -6.06 5.76 18.65
C ILE A 56 -7.51 6.24 18.84
N ALA A 57 -8.40 5.91 17.92
CA ALA A 57 -9.80 6.29 18.01
C ALA A 57 -10.73 5.35 17.23
N THR A 58 -11.99 5.31 17.66
CA THR A 58 -13.12 4.67 16.98
C THR A 58 -14.31 5.59 17.10
N GLY A 59 -15.07 5.73 16.03
CA GLY A 59 -16.26 6.57 16.00
C GLY A 59 -17.15 6.28 14.80
N SER A 60 -18.20 7.07 14.70
CA SER A 60 -19.11 7.13 13.57
C SER A 60 -18.63 8.16 12.55
N VAL A 61 -19.25 8.19 11.37
CA VAL A 61 -19.01 9.25 10.37
C VAL A 61 -19.20 10.65 10.95
N GLN A 62 -20.16 10.85 11.86
CA GLN A 62 -20.45 12.17 12.43
C GLN A 62 -19.33 12.71 13.33
N ASP A 63 -18.48 11.82 13.85
CA ASP A 63 -17.32 12.21 14.67
C ASP A 63 -16.15 12.74 13.82
N TYR A 64 -16.20 12.54 12.49
CA TYR A 64 -15.14 12.89 11.54
C TYR A 64 -15.70 13.63 10.30
N PRO A 65 -16.30 14.83 10.48
CA PRO A 65 -16.92 15.58 9.39
C PRO A 65 -15.96 15.96 8.25
N GLU A 66 -14.65 16.03 8.52
CA GLU A 66 -13.61 16.28 7.54
C GLU A 66 -13.47 15.18 6.46
N LEU A 67 -14.04 14.00 6.70
CA LEU A 67 -14.08 12.92 5.71
C LEU A 67 -15.20 13.10 4.68
N GLU A 68 -16.18 13.98 4.96
CA GLU A 68 -17.34 14.24 4.10
C GLU A 68 -18.11 12.96 3.71
N LEU A 69 -18.26 12.02 4.64
CA LEU A 69 -18.91 10.72 4.42
C LEU A 69 -20.38 10.69 4.84
N ASP A 70 -21.05 11.84 5.01
CA ASP A 70 -22.42 11.96 5.54
C ASP A 70 -23.48 11.12 4.80
N ALA A 71 -23.22 10.79 3.53
CA ALA A 71 -24.08 9.92 2.73
C ALA A 71 -24.04 8.43 3.15
N TRP A 72 -23.09 8.05 4.01
CA TRP A 72 -22.86 6.68 4.51
C TRP A 72 -22.78 6.64 6.04
N PRO A 73 -23.84 7.08 6.75
CA PRO A 73 -23.82 7.21 8.21
C PRO A 73 -23.65 5.87 8.94
N GLU A 74 -23.84 4.74 8.24
CA GLU A 74 -23.68 3.40 8.79
C GLU A 74 -22.22 2.94 8.93
N LEU A 75 -21.25 3.67 8.35
CA LEU A 75 -19.84 3.29 8.41
C LEU A 75 -19.26 3.51 9.80
N GLU A 76 -18.54 2.50 10.30
CA GLU A 76 -17.66 2.62 11.46
C GLU A 76 -16.31 3.15 11.00
N ILE A 77 -15.81 4.19 11.67
CA ILE A 77 -14.52 4.81 11.39
C ILE A 77 -13.54 4.46 12.50
N ARG A 78 -12.33 4.05 12.12
CA ARG A 78 -11.21 3.83 13.05
C ARG A 78 -9.97 4.58 12.59
N ARG A 79 -9.21 5.09 13.55
CA ARG A 79 -7.94 5.79 13.30
C ARG A 79 -6.80 5.03 13.96
N TYR A 80 -5.70 4.94 13.23
CA TYR A 80 -4.49 4.26 13.65
C TYR A 80 -3.30 5.17 13.46
N ASP A 81 -2.43 5.22 14.47
CA ASP A 81 -1.06 5.70 14.31
C ASP A 81 -0.19 4.55 13.81
N VAL A 82 0.71 4.83 12.88
CA VAL A 82 1.74 3.88 12.43
C VAL A 82 3.00 4.14 13.24
N ILE A 83 3.33 3.20 14.13
CA ILE A 83 4.41 3.33 15.11
C ILE A 83 5.61 2.51 14.65
N VAL A 84 6.75 3.18 14.49
CA VAL A 84 8.06 2.55 14.31
C VAL A 84 8.82 2.65 15.63
N PRO A 85 9.35 1.55 16.20
CA PRO A 85 9.98 1.55 17.52
C PRO A 85 11.13 2.57 17.68
N GLU A 86 11.85 2.87 16.60
CA GLU A 86 12.98 3.82 16.60
C GLU A 86 12.56 5.29 16.44
N ALA A 87 11.28 5.55 16.12
CA ALA A 87 10.78 6.89 15.91
C ALA A 87 10.11 7.46 17.19
N GLU A 88 10.39 8.72 17.52
CA GLU A 88 9.75 9.39 18.67
C GLU A 88 8.26 9.70 18.44
N LYS A 89 7.84 9.79 17.18
CA LYS A 89 6.49 10.13 16.75
C LYS A 89 5.99 9.11 15.74
N PRO A 90 4.65 8.96 15.60
CA PRO A 90 4.08 8.17 14.50
C PRO A 90 4.64 8.61 13.14
N VAL A 91 4.95 7.64 12.28
CA VAL A 91 5.47 7.91 10.93
C VAL A 91 4.36 8.18 9.92
N ALA A 92 3.15 7.70 10.21
CA ALA A 92 1.95 7.97 9.43
C ALA A 92 0.67 7.82 10.29
N GLN A 93 -0.46 8.27 9.76
CA GLN A 93 -1.79 7.97 10.31
C GLN A 93 -2.69 7.38 9.23
N ALA A 94 -3.40 6.32 9.60
CA ALA A 94 -4.39 5.67 8.74
C ALA A 94 -5.78 5.89 9.32
N THR A 95 -6.71 6.32 8.47
CA THR A 95 -8.14 6.30 8.78
C THR A 95 -8.80 5.24 7.90
N VAL A 96 -9.55 4.34 8.52
CA VAL A 96 -10.24 3.25 7.83
C VAL A 96 -11.73 3.32 8.10
N ALA A 97 -12.53 2.92 7.10
CA ALA A 97 -13.96 2.67 7.26
C ALA A 97 -14.25 1.17 7.18
N GLN A 98 -15.30 0.76 7.88
CA GLN A 98 -15.88 -0.59 7.82
C GLN A 98 -17.40 -0.51 7.75
N ARG A 99 -18.00 -1.39 6.95
CA ARG A 99 -19.44 -1.65 6.96
C ARG A 99 -19.69 -3.00 7.62
N ASP A 100 -20.59 -3.06 8.59
CA ASP A 100 -21.11 -4.29 9.22
C ASP A 100 -20.01 -5.27 9.70
N GLY A 101 -18.88 -4.76 10.19
CA GLY A 101 -17.75 -5.59 10.64
C GLY A 101 -16.99 -6.31 9.53
N GLY A 102 -17.18 -5.91 8.27
CA GLY A 102 -16.37 -6.35 7.14
C GLY A 102 -14.91 -5.90 7.22
N ALA A 103 -14.12 -6.26 6.19
CA ALA A 103 -12.71 -5.90 6.11
C ALA A 103 -12.51 -4.36 6.19
N PRO A 104 -11.48 -3.88 6.90
CA PRO A 104 -11.14 -2.46 6.92
C PRO A 104 -10.72 -1.97 5.55
N VAL A 105 -11.27 -0.83 5.13
CA VAL A 105 -10.90 -0.14 3.90
C VAL A 105 -10.24 1.19 4.25
N LEU A 106 -9.04 1.42 3.74
CA LEU A 106 -8.33 2.70 3.89
C LEU A 106 -9.08 3.81 3.16
N ILE A 107 -9.47 4.88 3.88
CA ILE A 107 -10.19 6.04 3.31
C ILE A 107 -9.39 7.33 3.38
N LYS A 108 -8.36 7.38 4.26
CA LYS A 108 -7.42 8.50 4.33
C LYS A 108 -6.08 8.01 4.87
N TRP A 109 -5.00 8.49 4.25
CA TRP A 109 -3.63 8.27 4.69
C TRP A 109 -2.92 9.62 4.86
N GLU A 110 -2.18 9.76 5.96
CA GLU A 110 -1.41 10.97 6.28
C GLU A 110 0.04 10.58 6.59
N ASN A 111 0.98 10.91 5.71
CA ASN A 111 2.40 10.69 5.93
C ASN A 111 2.97 11.78 6.85
N SER A 112 3.70 11.37 7.89
CA SER A 112 4.43 12.27 8.79
C SER A 112 5.96 12.17 8.65
N SER A 113 6.44 11.18 7.88
CA SER A 113 7.84 11.01 7.50
C SER A 113 8.16 11.65 6.14
N ARG A 114 9.46 11.76 5.83
CA ARG A 114 9.93 12.22 4.51
C ARG A 114 9.81 11.14 3.43
N GLU A 115 9.95 9.88 3.82
CA GLU A 115 9.74 8.74 2.95
C GLU A 115 8.27 8.35 2.99
N VAL A 116 7.70 8.00 1.84
CA VAL A 116 6.32 7.52 1.72
C VAL A 116 6.25 6.10 2.24
N LEU A 117 5.22 5.82 3.03
CA LEU A 117 4.93 4.50 3.55
C LEU A 117 3.51 4.09 3.12
N HIS A 118 3.37 2.94 2.47
CA HIS A 118 2.16 2.31 1.91
C HIS A 118 1.37 3.12 0.88
N ALA A 119 1.00 4.36 1.20
CA ALA A 119 0.12 5.17 0.37
C ALA A 119 0.58 6.62 0.29
N LEU A 120 0.28 7.25 -0.84
CA LEU A 120 0.43 8.68 -1.05
C LEU A 120 -0.80 9.39 -0.48
N ASP A 121 -0.64 10.58 0.09
CA ASP A 121 -1.73 11.39 0.62
C ASP A 121 -2.67 11.92 -0.49
N TRP A 122 -3.96 12.04 -0.18
CA TRP A 122 -4.98 12.67 -1.01
C TRP A 122 -6.04 13.39 -0.15
N LYS A 123 -6.85 14.25 -0.79
CA LYS A 123 -7.98 14.91 -0.12
C LYS A 123 -9.15 13.95 0.00
N SER A 124 -9.55 13.62 1.23
CA SER A 124 -10.67 12.71 1.52
C SER A 124 -11.99 13.15 0.86
N SER A 125 -12.27 14.45 0.80
CA SER A 125 -13.50 14.99 0.20
C SER A 125 -13.66 14.69 -1.29
N GLU A 126 -12.55 14.45 -2.01
CA GLU A 126 -12.59 14.09 -3.43
C GLU A 126 -13.16 12.68 -3.64
N LEU A 127 -12.96 11.77 -2.68
CA LEU A 127 -13.48 10.40 -2.74
C LEU A 127 -15.00 10.37 -2.62
N SER A 128 -15.57 11.12 -1.67
CA SER A 128 -17.04 11.23 -1.51
C SER A 128 -17.70 11.82 -2.75
N ALA A 129 -17.08 12.84 -3.35
CA ALA A 129 -17.55 13.45 -4.58
C ALA A 129 -17.50 12.48 -5.77
N LEU A 130 -16.44 11.67 -5.87
CA LEU A 130 -16.32 10.61 -6.86
C LEU A 130 -17.41 9.54 -6.68
N ALA A 131 -17.64 9.05 -5.46
CA ALA A 131 -18.67 8.06 -5.18
C ALA A 131 -20.08 8.57 -5.57
N ALA A 132 -20.37 9.85 -5.31
CA ALA A 132 -21.61 10.48 -5.76
C ALA A 132 -21.69 10.58 -7.30
N ALA A 133 -20.58 10.86 -7.98
CA ALA A 133 -20.53 10.91 -9.44
C ALA A 133 -20.77 9.52 -10.07
N ILE A 134 -20.18 8.45 -9.51
CA ILE A 134 -20.39 7.08 -9.98
C ILE A 134 -21.88 6.72 -9.92
N ASN A 135 -22.56 6.96 -8.80
CA ASN A 135 -23.99 6.71 -8.67
C ASN A 135 -24.87 7.51 -9.65
N ARG A 136 -24.33 8.59 -10.23
CA ARG A 136 -25.02 9.42 -11.21
C ARG A 136 -24.75 9.00 -12.66
N TYR A 137 -23.52 8.58 -12.97
CA TYR A 137 -23.05 8.38 -14.34
C TYR A 137 -22.82 6.92 -14.72
N ALA A 138 -22.56 6.05 -13.75
CA ALA A 138 -22.39 4.63 -13.97
C ALA A 138 -23.74 3.91 -13.97
N GLU A 139 -23.85 2.91 -14.85
CA GLU A 139 -24.99 2.00 -14.85
C GLU A 139 -24.92 1.11 -13.60
N LYS A 140 -26.08 0.81 -13.00
CA LYS A 140 -26.16 0.18 -11.66
C LYS A 140 -25.38 -1.14 -11.52
N ASP A 141 -25.36 -1.95 -12.59
CA ASP A 141 -24.71 -3.26 -12.60
C ASP A 141 -23.37 -3.25 -13.38
N ALA A 142 -22.85 -2.05 -13.69
CA ALA A 142 -21.58 -1.89 -14.37
C ALA A 142 -20.40 -2.28 -13.48
N LEU A 143 -19.33 -2.74 -14.13
CA LEU A 143 -18.05 -2.96 -13.46
C LEU A 143 -17.29 -1.64 -13.34
N ILE A 144 -16.83 -1.32 -12.14
CA ILE A 144 -15.85 -0.26 -11.94
C ILE A 144 -14.45 -0.89 -11.89
N VAL A 145 -13.56 -0.39 -12.74
CA VAL A 145 -12.16 -0.80 -12.83
C VAL A 145 -11.32 0.36 -12.31
N ALA A 146 -10.47 0.10 -11.32
CA ALA A 146 -9.59 1.11 -10.75
C ALA A 146 -8.35 0.41 -10.17
N TRP A 147 -7.41 1.18 -9.64
CA TRP A 147 -6.39 0.62 -8.75
C TRP A 147 -7.06 -0.10 -7.56
N TRP A 148 -6.39 -1.09 -6.96
CA TRP A 148 -7.04 -1.98 -5.99
C TRP A 148 -7.54 -1.26 -4.72
N ASP A 149 -6.85 -0.21 -4.29
CA ASP A 149 -7.22 0.61 -3.13
C ASP A 149 -8.47 1.43 -3.41
N ILE A 150 -8.51 2.10 -4.57
CA ILE A 150 -9.70 2.82 -5.04
C ILE A 150 -10.86 1.85 -5.26
N SER A 151 -10.60 0.65 -5.78
CA SER A 151 -11.63 -0.37 -6.00
C SER A 151 -12.35 -0.73 -4.69
N GLN A 152 -11.62 -0.97 -3.60
CA GLN A 152 -12.25 -1.22 -2.30
C GLN A 152 -13.03 -0.02 -1.77
N GLN A 153 -12.48 1.19 -1.91
CA GLN A 153 -13.16 2.43 -1.51
C GLN A 153 -14.49 2.59 -2.26
N ILE A 154 -14.49 2.39 -3.58
CA ILE A 154 -15.69 2.51 -4.40
C ILE A 154 -16.70 1.41 -4.12
N ASN A 155 -16.26 0.17 -3.91
CA ASN A 155 -17.17 -0.90 -3.52
C ASN A 155 -17.85 -0.58 -2.18
N LEU A 156 -17.09 -0.12 -1.19
CA LEU A 156 -17.62 0.28 0.12
C LEU A 156 -18.67 1.40 -0.01
N LEU A 157 -18.34 2.47 -0.75
CA LEU A 157 -19.17 3.68 -0.82
C LEU A 157 -20.33 3.56 -1.82
N THR A 158 -20.19 2.79 -2.89
CA THR A 158 -21.22 2.79 -3.96
C THR A 158 -21.95 1.46 -4.07
N GLY A 159 -21.37 0.37 -3.55
CA GLY A 159 -21.88 -0.99 -3.73
C GLY A 159 -21.76 -1.52 -5.16
N HIS A 160 -21.13 -0.79 -6.09
CA HIS A 160 -20.84 -1.31 -7.42
C HIS A 160 -19.83 -2.46 -7.34
N ASP A 161 -19.96 -3.40 -8.26
CA ASP A 161 -18.93 -4.41 -8.49
C ASP A 161 -17.63 -3.76 -8.93
N THR A 162 -16.53 -4.22 -8.35
CA THR A 162 -15.17 -3.79 -8.71
C THR A 162 -14.33 -4.97 -9.16
N LEU A 163 -13.34 -4.72 -10.01
CA LEU A 163 -12.46 -5.78 -10.51
C LEU A 163 -11.59 -6.37 -9.39
N PHE A 164 -11.23 -5.55 -8.41
CA PHE A 164 -10.44 -5.93 -7.24
C PHE A 164 -11.25 -5.68 -5.97
N SER A 165 -11.20 -6.64 -5.06
CA SER A 165 -11.93 -6.67 -3.78
C SER A 165 -11.01 -6.89 -2.58
N SER A 166 -9.82 -7.47 -2.80
CA SER A 166 -8.84 -7.70 -1.75
C SER A 166 -7.87 -6.53 -1.58
N HIS A 167 -7.31 -6.38 -0.38
CA HIS A 167 -6.14 -5.56 -0.12
C HIS A 167 -4.90 -6.24 -0.73
N LEU A 168 -4.52 -5.78 -1.92
CA LEU A 168 -3.43 -6.39 -2.69
C LEU A 168 -2.04 -5.96 -2.18
N ASN A 169 -1.93 -4.74 -1.65
CA ASN A 169 -0.65 -4.15 -1.23
C ASN A 169 0.38 -4.01 -2.37
N GLU A 170 -0.10 -3.78 -3.60
CA GLU A 170 0.74 -3.74 -4.82
C GLU A 170 0.70 -2.37 -5.54
N PRO A 171 1.85 -1.73 -5.81
CA PRO A 171 3.18 -2.09 -5.33
C PRO A 171 3.27 -1.88 -3.81
N LEU A 172 4.13 -2.68 -3.16
CA LEU A 172 4.49 -2.44 -1.77
C LEU A 172 5.41 -1.22 -1.66
N ILE A 173 4.88 -0.12 -1.12
CA ILE A 173 5.64 1.13 -0.93
C ILE A 173 6.22 1.14 0.50
N ILE A 174 7.47 0.72 0.64
CA ILE A 174 8.19 0.72 1.92
C ILE A 174 9.58 1.33 1.79
N PRO A 175 10.14 1.90 2.87
CA PRO A 175 11.54 2.30 2.94
C PRO A 175 12.50 1.20 2.45
N GLN A 176 13.54 1.59 1.71
CA GLN A 176 14.50 0.65 1.13
C GLN A 176 15.16 -0.26 2.18
N HIS A 177 15.36 0.24 3.40
CA HIS A 177 15.99 -0.51 4.48
C HIS A 177 15.08 -1.56 5.11
N TRP A 178 13.76 -1.51 4.86
CA TRP A 178 12.77 -2.51 5.31
C TRP A 178 12.56 -3.65 4.30
N GLN A 179 13.19 -3.58 3.12
CA GLN A 179 13.06 -4.63 2.09
C GLN A 179 13.51 -6.02 2.58
N VAL A 180 14.38 -6.07 3.60
CA VAL A 180 14.80 -7.33 4.23
C VAL A 180 13.70 -8.00 5.05
N ASP A 181 12.67 -7.24 5.45
CA ASP A 181 11.56 -7.68 6.30
C ASP A 181 10.26 -7.85 5.50
N ILE A 182 10.32 -7.94 4.16
CA ILE A 182 9.14 -7.95 3.28
C ILE A 182 8.14 -9.05 3.62
N GLU A 183 8.59 -10.27 3.94
CA GLU A 183 7.69 -11.38 4.31
C GLU A 183 6.96 -11.12 5.64
N ALA A 184 7.64 -10.47 6.60
CA ALA A 184 7.05 -10.09 7.88
C ALA A 184 6.03 -8.96 7.71
N ILE A 185 6.34 -7.99 6.86
CA ILE A 185 5.44 -6.90 6.48
C ILE A 185 4.19 -7.47 5.80
N ASP A 186 4.35 -8.33 4.79
CA ASP A 186 3.23 -8.91 4.07
C ASP A 186 2.30 -9.72 4.99
N ALA A 187 2.87 -10.52 5.89
CA ALA A 187 2.09 -11.29 6.86
C ALA A 187 1.33 -10.35 7.84
N TYR A 188 1.98 -9.28 8.27
CA TYR A 188 1.39 -8.28 9.16
C TYR A 188 0.23 -7.53 8.47
N GLU A 189 0.46 -7.03 7.25
CA GLU A 189 -0.53 -6.32 6.44
C GLU A 189 -1.74 -7.20 6.14
N GLN A 190 -1.54 -8.44 5.71
CA GLN A 190 -2.65 -9.39 5.47
C GLN A 190 -3.50 -9.61 6.73
N SER A 191 -2.85 -9.70 7.89
CA SER A 191 -3.55 -9.85 9.17
C SER A 191 -4.30 -8.58 9.56
N PHE A 192 -3.69 -7.41 9.41
CA PHE A 192 -4.30 -6.13 9.78
C PHE A 192 -5.50 -5.81 8.88
N TRP A 193 -5.33 -5.95 7.57
CA TRP A 193 -6.38 -5.69 6.58
C TRP A 193 -7.42 -6.81 6.46
N GLN A 194 -7.23 -7.91 7.20
CA GLN A 194 -8.13 -9.08 7.17
C GLN A 194 -8.36 -9.60 5.76
N SER A 195 -7.33 -9.50 4.92
CA SER A 195 -7.41 -9.74 3.49
C SER A 195 -6.21 -10.56 3.07
N LYS A 196 -6.48 -11.62 2.30
CA LYS A 196 -5.44 -12.44 1.68
C LYS A 196 -5.77 -12.55 0.19
N PRO A 197 -5.04 -11.84 -0.69
CA PRO A 197 -5.37 -11.82 -2.09
C PRO A 197 -5.19 -13.20 -2.73
N GLU A 198 -6.11 -13.55 -3.61
CA GLU A 198 -5.98 -14.75 -4.41
C GLU A 198 -4.98 -14.54 -5.53
N ARG A 199 -4.22 -15.59 -5.89
CA ARG A 199 -3.26 -15.53 -7.00
C ARG A 199 -3.88 -15.04 -8.30
N ARG A 200 -5.12 -15.45 -8.60
CA ARG A 200 -5.83 -15.02 -9.80
C ARG A 200 -6.10 -13.52 -9.81
N GLU A 201 -6.45 -12.95 -8.66
CA GLU A 201 -6.72 -11.51 -8.52
C GLU A 201 -5.42 -10.70 -8.71
N LEU A 202 -4.30 -11.18 -8.16
CA LEU A 202 -2.97 -10.61 -8.39
C LEU A 202 -2.59 -10.65 -9.89
N GLU A 203 -2.77 -11.79 -10.56
CA GLU A 203 -2.51 -11.92 -12.00
C GLU A 203 -3.42 -10.99 -12.84
N GLN A 204 -4.68 -10.79 -12.43
CA GLN A 204 -5.58 -9.82 -13.06
C GLN A 204 -5.12 -8.38 -12.81
N PHE A 205 -4.62 -8.08 -11.62
CA PHE A 205 -4.10 -6.77 -11.26
C PHE A 205 -2.84 -6.42 -12.07
N GLU A 206 -1.91 -7.36 -12.23
CA GLU A 206 -0.73 -7.20 -13.09
C GLU A 206 -1.14 -6.86 -14.53
N ARG A 207 -2.12 -7.59 -15.09
CA ARG A 207 -2.64 -7.33 -16.44
C ARG A 207 -3.32 -5.96 -16.55
N PHE A 208 -4.08 -5.56 -15.53
CA PHE A 208 -4.69 -4.24 -15.46
C PHE A 208 -3.62 -3.14 -15.46
N ALA A 209 -2.61 -3.26 -14.59
CA ALA A 209 -1.52 -2.29 -14.51
C ALA A 209 -0.72 -2.23 -15.83
N LEU A 210 -0.42 -3.37 -16.45
CA LEU A 210 0.22 -3.39 -17.77
C LEU A 210 -0.61 -2.70 -18.85
N ALA A 211 -1.93 -2.87 -18.85
CA ALA A 211 -2.81 -2.19 -19.80
C ALA A 211 -2.70 -0.66 -19.68
N LEU A 212 -2.49 -0.14 -18.47
CA LEU A 212 -2.26 1.30 -18.24
C LEU A 212 -0.94 1.82 -18.81
N THR A 213 0.06 0.95 -19.00
CA THR A 213 1.35 1.30 -19.61
C THR A 213 1.37 1.22 -21.13
N ALA A 214 0.35 0.63 -21.76
CA ALA A 214 0.24 0.54 -23.21
C ALA A 214 -0.22 1.86 -23.83
N GLU A 215 -0.07 2.04 -25.15
CA GLU A 215 -0.70 3.15 -25.87
C GLU A 215 -2.24 3.07 -25.77
N PRO A 216 -2.98 4.19 -25.85
CA PRO A 216 -4.38 4.26 -25.48
C PRO A 216 -5.29 3.18 -26.06
N GLU A 217 -5.26 2.97 -27.37
CA GLU A 217 -6.13 2.00 -28.06
C GLU A 217 -5.79 0.56 -27.65
N ALA A 218 -4.48 0.25 -27.54
CA ALA A 218 -4.00 -1.06 -27.14
C ALA A 218 -4.31 -1.34 -25.66
N GLY A 219 -4.15 -0.34 -24.79
CA GLY A 219 -4.48 -0.43 -23.38
C GLY A 219 -5.98 -0.66 -23.15
N VAL A 220 -6.84 0.10 -23.84
CA VAL A 220 -8.30 -0.08 -23.76
C VAL A 220 -8.71 -1.48 -24.26
N ALA A 221 -8.09 -1.99 -25.33
CA ALA A 221 -8.33 -3.34 -25.79
C ALA A 221 -7.97 -4.40 -24.72
N GLN A 222 -6.81 -4.25 -24.06
CA GLN A 222 -6.38 -5.14 -22.97
C GLN A 222 -7.32 -5.06 -21.76
N LEU A 223 -7.79 -3.86 -21.39
CA LEU A 223 -8.81 -3.68 -20.35
C LEU A 223 -10.11 -4.41 -20.74
N ARG A 224 -10.54 -4.30 -22.00
CA ARG A 224 -11.76 -4.96 -22.49
C ARG A 224 -11.66 -6.49 -22.41
N GLU A 225 -10.48 -7.06 -22.66
CA GLU A 225 -10.24 -8.51 -22.46
C GLU A 225 -10.37 -8.94 -21.00
N LEU A 226 -9.99 -8.09 -20.04
CA LEU A 226 -10.13 -8.37 -18.61
C LEU A 226 -11.59 -8.30 -18.14
N ILE A 227 -12.35 -7.36 -18.69
CA ILE A 227 -13.72 -7.04 -18.31
C ILE A 227 -14.73 -7.99 -18.97
N GLY A 228 -14.46 -8.39 -20.21
CA GLY A 228 -15.41 -9.06 -21.10
C GLY A 228 -16.10 -8.08 -22.08
N PRO A 229 -16.54 -8.59 -23.25
CA PRO A 229 -16.98 -7.76 -24.37
C PRO A 229 -18.28 -7.00 -24.11
N GLU A 230 -19.24 -7.62 -23.40
CA GLU A 230 -20.61 -7.11 -23.24
C GLU A 230 -20.83 -6.32 -21.94
N ARG A 231 -19.92 -6.44 -20.97
CA ARG A 231 -20.11 -5.83 -19.65
C ARG A 231 -19.84 -4.32 -19.74
N ALA A 232 -20.85 -3.53 -19.38
CA ALA A 232 -20.67 -2.10 -19.18
C ALA A 232 -19.61 -1.87 -18.10
N ALA A 233 -18.64 -1.01 -18.42
CA ALA A 233 -17.52 -0.79 -17.54
C ALA A 233 -16.98 0.63 -17.61
N TYR A 234 -16.47 1.06 -16.47
CA TYR A 234 -15.92 2.39 -16.26
C TYR A 234 -14.56 2.24 -15.63
N ILE A 235 -13.61 3.08 -16.02
CA ILE A 235 -12.30 3.14 -15.39
C ILE A 235 -12.18 4.41 -14.57
N ILE A 236 -11.66 4.27 -13.35
CA ILE A 236 -11.24 5.36 -12.51
C ILE A 236 -9.72 5.31 -12.43
N VAL A 237 -9.09 6.46 -12.68
CA VAL A 237 -7.68 6.67 -12.37
C VAL A 237 -7.52 7.86 -11.45
N HIS A 238 -6.48 7.80 -10.64
CA HIS A 238 -6.04 8.90 -9.81
C HIS A 238 -4.60 9.29 -10.18
N VAL A 239 -4.26 10.57 -10.00
CA VAL A 239 -2.90 11.06 -10.33
C VAL A 239 -1.80 10.27 -9.58
N THR A 240 -2.07 9.79 -8.37
CA THR A 240 -1.12 8.94 -7.60
C THR A 240 -0.81 7.60 -8.28
N ASP A 241 -1.68 7.12 -9.16
CA ASP A 241 -1.46 5.86 -9.88
C ASP A 241 -0.25 5.96 -10.82
N LEU A 242 0.15 7.17 -11.23
CA LEU A 242 1.41 7.40 -11.97
C LEU A 242 2.62 6.88 -11.19
N TYR A 243 2.70 7.25 -9.91
CA TYR A 243 3.82 6.83 -9.07
C TYR A 243 3.79 5.33 -8.81
N LYS A 244 2.61 4.79 -8.49
CA LYS A 244 2.43 3.35 -8.28
C LYS A 244 2.84 2.55 -9.52
N LEU A 245 2.41 3.00 -10.69
CA LEU A 245 2.73 2.36 -11.96
C LEU A 245 4.23 2.48 -12.31
N GLY A 246 4.85 3.63 -12.02
CA GLY A 246 6.30 3.83 -12.18
C GLY A 246 7.15 2.98 -11.23
N LEU A 247 6.64 2.64 -10.04
CA LEU A 247 7.29 1.68 -9.15
C LEU A 247 7.22 0.24 -9.70
N MET A 248 6.08 -0.15 -10.28
CA MET A 248 5.90 -1.50 -10.82
C MET A 248 6.63 -1.72 -12.15
N TYR A 249 6.62 -0.71 -13.04
CA TYR A 249 7.16 -0.80 -14.40
C TYR A 249 8.04 0.42 -14.74
N PRO A 250 9.17 0.62 -14.03
CA PRO A 250 10.05 1.78 -14.23
C PRO A 250 10.63 1.87 -15.64
N GLU A 251 10.66 0.77 -16.39
CA GLU A 251 11.10 0.70 -17.78
C GLU A 251 10.02 1.12 -18.80
N LYS A 252 8.76 1.26 -18.37
CA LYS A 252 7.62 1.63 -19.23
C LYS A 252 7.11 3.03 -18.95
N ILE A 253 7.21 3.47 -17.70
CA ILE A 253 6.77 4.80 -17.29
C ILE A 253 7.76 5.38 -16.27
N GLY A 254 8.53 6.37 -16.71
CA GLY A 254 9.41 7.14 -15.84
C GLY A 254 8.61 8.23 -15.14
N VAL A 255 8.53 8.16 -13.81
CA VAL A 255 7.79 9.13 -13.00
C VAL A 255 8.64 9.61 -11.83
N ALA A 256 8.69 10.92 -11.65
CA ALA A 256 9.17 11.54 -10.42
C ALA A 256 8.06 12.39 -9.80
N TYR A 257 8.12 12.65 -8.50
CA TYR A 257 7.22 13.61 -7.88
C TYR A 257 7.94 14.51 -6.89
N GLN A 258 7.36 15.69 -6.66
CA GLN A 258 7.82 16.61 -5.63
C GLN A 258 6.66 17.38 -5.03
N ASN A 259 6.70 17.56 -3.70
CA ASN A 259 5.71 18.36 -2.98
C ASN A 259 6.16 19.83 -2.90
N PHE A 260 5.21 20.75 -3.02
CA PHE A 260 5.43 22.18 -2.87
C PHE A 260 4.37 22.82 -1.98
N PRO A 261 4.76 23.77 -1.10
CA PRO A 261 3.81 24.55 -0.34
C PRO A 261 3.08 25.54 -1.27
N LEU A 262 1.76 25.60 -1.16
CA LEU A 262 0.90 26.54 -1.88
C LEU A 262 0.91 27.90 -1.17
N THR A 263 1.93 28.73 -1.40
CA THR A 263 2.09 30.03 -0.73
C THR A 263 1.42 31.18 -1.48
N GLY A 264 0.16 31.04 -1.90
CA GLY A 264 -0.64 32.12 -2.54
C GLY A 264 -0.09 32.70 -3.87
N ASN A 265 1.13 32.38 -4.27
CA ASN A 265 1.82 32.84 -5.48
C ASN A 265 1.90 31.71 -6.51
N ILE A 266 0.76 31.38 -7.09
CA ILE A 266 0.61 30.33 -8.13
C ILE A 266 1.49 30.62 -9.35
N HIS A 267 1.70 31.90 -9.70
CA HIS A 267 2.57 32.29 -10.82
C HIS A 267 4.05 31.97 -10.56
N GLY A 268 4.54 32.18 -9.35
CA GLY A 268 5.91 31.79 -8.96
C GLY A 268 6.12 30.28 -9.02
N MET A 269 5.10 29.52 -8.64
CA MET A 269 5.11 28.06 -8.68
C MET A 269 5.25 27.53 -10.11
N ILE A 270 4.50 28.06 -11.08
CA ILE A 270 4.62 27.66 -12.50
C ILE A 270 6.04 27.89 -13.03
N ASN A 271 6.67 29.02 -12.68
CA ASN A 271 8.05 29.29 -13.08
C ASN A 271 9.03 28.28 -12.46
N HIS A 272 8.82 27.91 -11.20
CA HIS A 272 9.63 26.90 -10.54
C HIS A 272 9.50 25.54 -11.23
N MET A 273 8.30 25.15 -11.65
CA MET A 273 8.05 23.91 -12.37
C MET A 273 8.71 23.89 -13.76
N LYS A 274 8.68 25.01 -14.47
CA LYS A 274 9.41 25.15 -15.75
C LYS A 274 10.92 25.02 -15.59
N VAL A 275 11.46 25.51 -14.48
CA VAL A 275 12.89 25.32 -14.14
C VAL A 275 13.16 23.85 -13.86
N GLN A 276 12.34 23.18 -13.04
CA GLN A 276 12.48 21.75 -12.75
C GLN A 276 12.40 20.88 -14.01
N LEU A 277 11.43 21.14 -14.91
CA LEU A 277 11.34 20.47 -16.21
C LEU A 277 12.67 20.56 -16.98
N LYS A 278 13.23 21.78 -17.06
CA LYS A 278 14.45 22.04 -17.84
C LYS A 278 15.72 21.51 -17.17
N GLU A 279 15.83 21.61 -15.85
CA GLU A 279 17.01 21.18 -15.10
C GLU A 279 17.14 19.64 -15.07
N HIS A 280 16.02 18.94 -15.06
CA HIS A 280 15.96 17.48 -14.97
C HIS A 280 15.57 16.79 -16.28
N ASP A 281 15.39 17.55 -17.37
CA ASP A 281 15.03 17.06 -18.70
C ASP A 281 13.74 16.21 -18.72
N PHE A 282 12.76 16.62 -17.91
CA PHE A 282 11.44 15.99 -17.90
C PHE A 282 10.61 16.42 -19.11
N ASP A 283 9.78 15.51 -19.63
CA ASP A 283 8.94 15.76 -20.80
C ASP A 283 7.71 16.63 -20.46
N THR A 284 7.05 16.35 -19.34
CA THR A 284 5.85 17.09 -18.90
C THR A 284 5.60 16.91 -17.40
N TYR A 285 4.60 17.63 -16.88
CA TYR A 285 4.11 17.47 -15.52
C TYR A 285 2.60 17.62 -15.39
N THR A 286 2.07 17.05 -14.31
CA THR A 286 0.70 17.27 -13.83
C THR A 286 0.69 17.59 -12.33
N LEU A 287 -0.45 18.04 -11.82
CA LEU A 287 -0.62 18.58 -10.47
C LEU A 287 -1.72 17.85 -9.70
N GLN A 288 -1.48 17.64 -8.42
CA GLN A 288 -2.47 17.15 -7.46
C GLN A 288 -2.47 18.06 -6.22
N SER A 289 -3.64 18.49 -5.76
CA SER A 289 -3.75 19.10 -4.43
C SER A 289 -3.75 18.01 -3.36
N ILE A 290 -2.84 18.09 -2.40
CA ILE A 290 -2.82 17.18 -1.24
C ILE A 290 -3.63 17.78 -0.09
N THR A 291 -3.40 19.06 0.18
CA THR A 291 -4.13 19.86 1.15
C THR A 291 -4.49 21.21 0.54
N ASP A 292 -5.09 22.12 1.31
CA ASP A 292 -5.31 23.49 0.85
C ASP A 292 -4.01 24.32 0.84
N MET A 293 -2.94 23.79 1.42
CA MET A 293 -1.64 24.46 1.56
C MET A 293 -0.50 23.71 0.87
N GLU A 294 -0.76 22.59 0.21
CA GLU A 294 0.27 21.74 -0.39
C GLU A 294 -0.22 21.10 -1.68
N ILE A 295 0.65 21.11 -2.69
CA ILE A 295 0.46 20.41 -3.95
C ILE A 295 1.59 19.41 -4.17
N ARG A 296 1.28 18.34 -4.89
CA ARG A 296 2.25 17.42 -5.45
C ARG A 296 2.30 17.59 -6.95
N VAL A 297 3.50 17.65 -7.48
CA VAL A 297 3.79 17.68 -8.91
C VAL A 297 4.29 16.31 -9.29
N TYR A 298 3.75 15.75 -10.36
CA TYR A 298 4.25 14.52 -10.96
C TYR A 298 4.85 14.87 -12.31
N PHE A 299 6.08 14.42 -12.55
CA PHE A 299 6.84 14.64 -13.77
C PHE A 299 6.97 13.33 -14.53
N LEU A 300 6.75 13.36 -15.84
CA LEU A 300 7.08 12.25 -16.73
C LEU A 300 8.49 12.43 -17.27
N SER A 301 9.28 11.36 -17.21
CA SER A 301 10.70 11.41 -17.57
C SER A 301 10.97 11.56 -19.06
N ASP A 302 10.07 11.06 -19.92
CA ASP A 302 10.30 11.00 -21.36
C ASP A 302 8.99 10.98 -22.15
N GLU A 303 9.11 11.16 -23.47
CA GLU A 303 7.98 11.15 -24.41
C GLU A 303 7.26 9.79 -24.44
N GLN A 304 7.96 8.68 -24.19
CA GLN A 304 7.35 7.35 -24.18
C GLN A 304 6.38 7.19 -23.00
N SER A 305 6.75 7.71 -21.83
CA SER A 305 5.91 7.75 -20.64
C SER A 305 4.63 8.54 -20.89
N SER A 306 4.69 9.61 -21.68
CA SER A 306 3.54 10.43 -22.08
C SER A 306 2.60 9.77 -23.09
N LYS A 307 3.03 8.68 -23.74
CA LYS A 307 2.21 7.91 -24.69
C LYS A 307 1.41 6.79 -24.02
N THR A 308 1.57 6.58 -22.72
CA THR A 308 0.84 5.55 -21.99
C THR A 308 -0.64 5.92 -21.84
N LEU A 309 -1.51 4.91 -21.74
CA LEU A 309 -2.94 5.09 -21.51
C LEU A 309 -3.21 5.89 -20.23
N LEU A 310 -2.47 5.61 -19.15
CA LEU A 310 -2.58 6.38 -17.91
C LEU A 310 -2.25 7.86 -18.12
N ALA A 311 -1.18 8.17 -18.88
CA ALA A 311 -0.82 9.56 -19.16
C ALA A 311 -1.89 10.28 -19.98
N GLY A 312 -2.48 9.61 -20.98
CA GLY A 312 -3.57 10.16 -21.79
C GLY A 312 -4.87 10.45 -21.02
N MET A 313 -5.07 9.81 -19.86
CA MET A 313 -6.22 10.03 -18.97
C MET A 313 -6.00 11.16 -17.94
N LEU A 314 -4.84 11.80 -17.92
CA LEU A 314 -4.48 12.77 -16.88
C LEU A 314 -4.03 14.11 -17.48
N PRO A 315 -4.26 15.24 -16.78
CA PRO A 315 -4.11 16.57 -17.35
C PRO A 315 -2.63 16.99 -17.31
N PHE A 316 -1.85 16.55 -18.29
CA PHE A 316 -0.46 16.95 -18.44
C PHE A 316 -0.31 18.29 -19.15
N THR A 317 0.69 19.07 -18.73
CA THR A 317 1.00 20.37 -19.35
C THR A 317 1.61 20.17 -20.73
N ASP A 318 1.21 20.98 -21.71
CA ASP A 318 1.71 20.91 -23.10
C ASP A 318 1.47 19.56 -23.81
N LYS A 319 0.47 18.78 -23.34
CA LYS A 319 -0.04 17.55 -23.97
C LYS A 319 -1.53 17.73 -24.31
N ASP A 320 -2.05 16.82 -25.13
CA ASP A 320 -3.47 16.81 -25.50
C ASP A 320 -4.35 16.68 -24.24
N ALA A 321 -5.47 17.39 -24.22
CA ALA A 321 -6.33 17.40 -23.05
C ALA A 321 -6.98 16.02 -22.85
N PRO A 322 -7.25 15.57 -21.61
CA PRO A 322 -7.88 14.26 -21.39
C PRO A 322 -9.30 14.14 -21.96
N THR A 323 -9.93 15.26 -22.34
CA THR A 323 -11.20 15.32 -23.07
C THR A 323 -11.08 14.95 -24.55
N GLU A 324 -9.87 14.99 -25.10
CA GLU A 324 -9.55 14.69 -26.51
C GLU A 324 -9.12 13.23 -26.71
N LEU A 325 -9.00 12.46 -25.62
CA LEU A 325 -8.72 11.03 -25.66
C LEU A 325 -9.87 10.27 -26.34
N GLU A 326 -9.67 9.81 -27.57
CA GLU A 326 -10.73 9.12 -28.34
C GLU A 326 -11.01 7.71 -27.83
N ALA A 327 -10.01 7.06 -27.23
CA ALA A 327 -10.10 5.67 -26.77
C ALA A 327 -11.06 5.47 -25.58
N LEU A 328 -11.39 6.54 -24.84
CA LEU A 328 -12.24 6.51 -23.65
C LEU A 328 -13.12 7.76 -23.58
N GLN A 329 -14.32 7.65 -23.01
CA GLN A 329 -15.18 8.83 -22.84
C GLN A 329 -15.07 9.38 -21.41
N LEU A 330 -14.51 10.57 -21.23
CA LEU A 330 -14.50 11.25 -19.93
C LEU A 330 -15.93 11.61 -19.48
N LEU A 331 -16.28 11.23 -18.24
CA LEU A 331 -17.60 11.51 -17.65
C LEU A 331 -17.54 12.45 -16.45
N TYR A 332 -16.49 12.35 -15.66
CA TYR A 332 -16.34 13.14 -14.45
C TYR A 332 -14.87 13.32 -14.09
N GLN A 333 -14.56 14.49 -13.52
CA GLN A 333 -13.26 14.80 -12.94
C GLN A 333 -13.43 15.62 -11.67
N LYS A 334 -12.66 15.31 -10.64
CA LYS A 334 -12.59 16.11 -9.41
C LYS A 334 -11.25 15.87 -8.73
N GLY A 335 -10.49 16.95 -8.56
CA GLY A 335 -9.18 16.89 -7.92
C GLY A 335 -8.27 15.91 -8.65
N GLY A 336 -7.75 14.91 -7.95
CA GLY A 336 -6.91 13.89 -8.55
C GLY A 336 -7.65 12.78 -9.31
N TYR A 337 -8.98 12.66 -9.18
CA TYR A 337 -9.75 11.55 -9.75
C TYR A 337 -10.35 11.86 -11.11
N TRP A 338 -10.29 10.87 -12.00
CA TRP A 338 -10.83 10.91 -13.35
C TRP A 338 -11.63 9.64 -13.64
N LEU A 339 -12.89 9.81 -14.05
CA LEU A 339 -13.82 8.72 -14.35
C LEU A 339 -14.15 8.71 -15.85
N TYR A 340 -13.87 7.58 -16.49
CA TYR A 340 -14.12 7.35 -17.91
C TYR A 340 -15.07 6.18 -18.13
N LYS A 341 -15.86 6.24 -19.20
CA LYS A 341 -16.54 5.06 -19.74
C LYS A 341 -15.61 4.33 -20.70
N ILE A 342 -15.52 3.02 -20.54
CA ILE A 342 -14.76 2.15 -21.44
C ILE A 342 -15.71 1.72 -22.57
N PRO A 343 -15.39 1.97 -23.85
CA PRO A 343 -16.19 1.51 -24.98
C PRO A 343 -16.36 -0.02 -24.97
N GLY A 344 -17.54 -0.51 -25.35
CA GLY A 344 -17.82 -1.95 -25.47
C GLY A 344 -16.89 -2.64 -26.47
N GLY A 345 -16.86 -3.99 -26.44
CA GLY A 345 -16.16 -4.74 -27.49
C GLY A 345 -16.80 -4.50 -28.87
N PRO A 346 -16.06 -4.66 -29.98
CA PRO A 346 -16.67 -4.73 -31.30
C PRO A 346 -17.71 -5.86 -31.32
N GLU A 347 -18.91 -5.57 -31.84
CA GLU A 347 -19.99 -6.56 -32.05
C GLU A 347 -19.57 -7.70 -32.98
#